data_AF-A0A6A6UPM6-F1
#
_entry.id   AF-A0A6A6UPM6-F1
#
_cell.length_a   1.000
_cell.length_b   1.000
_cell.length_c   1.000
_cell.angle_alpha   90.00
_cell.angle_beta   90.00
_cell.angle_gamma   90.00
#
_symmetry.space_group_name_H-M   'P 1'
#
loop_
_entity.id
_entity.type
_entity.pdbx_description
1 polymer ?
#
loop_
_entity_poly.entity_id
_entity_poly.type
_entity_poly.pdbx_seq_one_letter_code
_entity_poly.pdbx_strand_id
1 'polypeptide(L)'
;MAVAGITPSHAAETNDTFTEVTFDELIDLEAEHHAVDTEIIRQHWKLSMPLFARRKAFIPKIPMFWALVFDEAPPEIENNIQPTDSQFFADYLLDFEVDRFELDTEPRSFKISFEFKENPHFEDRIIEKTFWWRHAQEGWTGHVSEPVTITWKTGKDLTRGLTDATVALWTRWKEMDGEAQRLGFSIMEEEKTYTELKKKLEDSDFSMHSFFTLFTFVSTHRWVSAEENEETLNRDKMDREARQSGKEVPDRKEEADAAIDDTHVLACPQGDDIATVLVEELYANAIKYFTAAHEHDSATQSERDFEEELGDEFDSDDESGNDDEASSPAPRKRALSDGDELSEPTPKSSRKK
;
A
#
# COMPACT_ATOMS: atom_id res chain seq x y z
N MET A 1 -58.88 22.40 -54.55
CA MET A 1 -58.29 23.11 -53.40
C MET A 1 -58.59 22.30 -52.16
N ALA A 2 -57.54 21.73 -51.56
CA ALA A 2 -57.53 21.21 -50.19
C ALA A 2 -57.93 22.35 -49.23
N VAL A 3 -58.46 22.12 -48.03
CA VAL A 3 -57.78 21.50 -46.89
C VAL A 3 -58.83 20.98 -45.90
N ALA A 4 -58.61 19.75 -45.43
CA ALA A 4 -59.28 19.12 -44.29
C ALA A 4 -58.69 19.64 -42.97
N GLY A 5 -59.52 19.81 -41.95
CA GLY A 5 -59.08 20.16 -40.60
C GLY A 5 -59.93 19.43 -39.57
N ILE A 6 -59.53 18.21 -39.26
CA ILE A 6 -60.02 17.38 -38.15
C ILE A 6 -59.24 17.81 -36.91
N THR A 7 -59.93 18.26 -35.86
CA THR A 7 -59.49 18.12 -34.46
C THR A 7 -60.16 16.85 -33.89
N PRO A 8 -59.67 16.22 -32.80
CA PRO A 8 -58.57 16.58 -31.91
C PRO A 8 -57.52 15.44 -31.76
N SER A 9 -56.23 15.75 -31.80
CA SER A 9 -55.22 14.84 -31.25
C SER A 9 -54.97 15.25 -29.81
N HIS A 10 -55.13 14.29 -28.89
CA HIS A 10 -54.64 14.37 -27.52
C HIS A 10 -53.23 14.94 -27.54
N ALA A 11 -53.04 16.11 -26.94
CA ALA A 11 -51.77 16.42 -26.30
C ALA A 11 -51.70 15.47 -25.11
N ALA A 12 -50.97 14.36 -25.28
CA ALA A 12 -50.42 13.68 -24.13
C ALA A 12 -49.46 14.67 -23.50
N GLU A 13 -49.92 15.34 -22.44
CA GLU A 13 -49.02 15.88 -21.43
C GLU A 13 -48.18 14.70 -20.96
N THR A 14 -46.98 14.58 -21.50
CA THR A 14 -45.90 13.85 -20.86
C THR A 14 -45.67 14.60 -19.56
N ASN A 15 -46.38 14.17 -18.52
CA ASN A 15 -46.12 14.51 -17.15
C ASN A 15 -44.79 13.83 -16.82
N ASP A 16 -43.71 14.42 -17.33
CA ASP A 16 -42.36 13.99 -17.06
C ASP A 16 -42.04 14.52 -15.66
N THR A 17 -42.64 13.85 -14.68
CA THR A 17 -42.25 14.00 -13.29
C THR A 17 -40.89 13.33 -13.14
N PHE A 18 -39.85 13.99 -13.65
CA PHE A 18 -38.53 13.80 -13.10
C PHE A 18 -38.64 14.28 -11.66
N THR A 19 -38.84 13.34 -10.73
CA THR A 19 -38.52 13.56 -9.34
C THR A 19 -37.04 13.92 -9.32
N GLU A 20 -36.74 15.20 -9.11
CA GLU A 20 -35.37 15.68 -9.02
C GLU A 20 -34.71 14.98 -7.84
N VAL A 21 -33.86 13.99 -8.12
CA VAL A 21 -33.04 13.32 -7.12
C VAL A 21 -32.14 14.36 -6.50
N THR A 22 -32.16 14.48 -5.17
CA THR A 22 -31.33 15.46 -4.48
C THR A 22 -29.92 14.91 -4.26
N PHE A 23 -28.93 15.80 -4.09
CA PHE A 23 -27.57 15.37 -3.73
C PHE A 23 -27.56 14.63 -2.38
N ASP A 24 -28.47 15.02 -1.47
CA ASP A 24 -28.63 14.38 -0.16
C ASP A 24 -29.11 12.94 -0.26
N GLU A 25 -30.01 12.63 -1.20
CA GLU A 25 -30.46 11.26 -1.48
C GLU A 25 -29.32 10.39 -2.01
N LEU A 26 -28.42 10.95 -2.82
CA LEU A 26 -27.22 10.24 -3.30
C LEU A 26 -26.23 9.97 -2.16
N ILE A 27 -26.01 10.95 -1.27
CA ILE A 27 -25.15 10.76 -0.08
C ILE A 27 -25.68 9.62 0.80
N ASP A 28 -27.00 9.55 1.01
CA ASP A 28 -27.60 8.50 1.82
C ASP A 28 -27.46 7.12 1.19
N LEU A 29 -27.69 7.01 -0.12
CA LEU A 29 -27.51 5.76 -0.84
C LEU A 29 -26.06 5.27 -0.78
N GLU A 30 -25.09 6.17 -0.96
CA GLU A 30 -23.67 5.82 -0.85
C GLU A 30 -23.31 5.33 0.55
N ALA A 31 -23.85 5.98 1.58
CA ALA A 31 -23.71 5.52 2.95
C ALA A 31 -24.32 4.12 3.20
N GLU A 32 -25.43 3.78 2.55
CA GLU A 32 -26.01 2.43 2.59
C GLU A 32 -25.10 1.40 1.91
N HIS A 33 -24.50 1.73 0.77
CA HIS A 33 -23.50 0.87 0.12
C HIS A 33 -22.30 0.62 1.03
N HIS A 34 -21.72 1.67 1.63
CA HIS A 34 -20.62 1.51 2.58
C HIS A 34 -20.97 0.63 3.78
N ALA A 35 -22.21 0.69 4.28
CA ALA A 35 -22.67 -0.18 5.35
C ALA A 35 -22.74 -1.65 4.91
N VAL A 36 -23.15 -1.92 3.67
CA VAL A 36 -23.14 -3.28 3.08
C VAL A 36 -21.71 -3.80 2.95
N ASP A 37 -20.79 -3.01 2.41
CA ASP A 37 -19.39 -3.41 2.25
C ASP A 37 -18.73 -3.74 3.60
N THR A 38 -19.00 -2.91 4.60
CA THR A 38 -18.54 -3.13 5.98
C THR A 38 -19.07 -4.44 6.55
N GLU A 39 -20.35 -4.78 6.31
CA GLU A 39 -20.93 -6.05 6.73
C GLU A 39 -20.33 -7.25 5.98
N ILE A 40 -19.98 -7.10 4.70
CA ILE A 40 -19.29 -8.16 3.93
C ILE A 40 -17.94 -8.48 4.56
N ILE A 41 -17.13 -7.46 4.90
CA ILE A 41 -15.83 -7.65 5.57
C ILE A 41 -16.03 -8.40 6.91
N ARG A 42 -17.03 -7.99 7.69
CA ARG A 42 -17.37 -8.60 8.98
C ARG A 42 -17.72 -10.08 8.84
N GLN A 43 -18.62 -10.43 7.93
CA GLN A 43 -19.05 -11.81 7.72
C GLN A 43 -17.93 -12.69 7.14
N HIS A 44 -17.19 -12.16 6.16
CA HIS A 44 -16.03 -12.84 5.58
C HIS A 44 -15.02 -13.21 6.67
N TRP A 45 -14.69 -12.28 7.57
CA TRP A 45 -13.76 -12.55 8.66
C TRP A 45 -14.32 -13.56 9.66
N LYS A 46 -15.57 -13.44 10.10
CA LYS A 46 -16.23 -14.39 11.01
C LYS A 46 -16.19 -15.82 10.49
N LEU A 47 -16.42 -16.01 9.19
CA LEU A 47 -16.35 -17.32 8.53
C LEU A 47 -14.91 -17.82 8.38
N SER A 48 -13.94 -16.92 8.22
CA SER A 48 -12.53 -17.26 8.03
C SER A 48 -11.77 -17.55 9.33
N MET A 49 -12.18 -16.97 10.46
CA MET A 49 -11.56 -17.18 11.78
C MET A 49 -11.27 -18.67 12.15
N PRO A 50 -12.22 -19.62 12.03
CA PRO A 50 -11.94 -21.03 12.31
C PRO A 50 -10.91 -21.64 11.34
N LEU A 51 -10.84 -21.14 10.10
CA LEU A 51 -9.84 -21.56 9.11
C LEU A 51 -8.46 -21.00 9.47
N PHE A 52 -8.36 -19.74 9.88
CA PHE A 52 -7.12 -19.14 10.36
C PHE A 52 -6.61 -19.85 11.63
N ALA A 53 -7.48 -20.17 12.59
CA ALA A 53 -7.10 -20.95 13.77
C ALA A 53 -6.55 -22.33 13.40
N ARG A 54 -7.18 -23.02 12.44
CA ARG A 54 -6.68 -24.29 11.92
C ARG A 54 -5.33 -24.11 11.19
N ARG A 55 -5.17 -23.00 10.44
CA ARG A 55 -3.93 -22.63 9.77
C ARG A 55 -2.77 -22.44 10.74
N LYS A 56 -2.97 -21.59 11.75
CA LYS A 56 -2.02 -21.35 12.83
C LYS A 56 -1.55 -22.64 13.51
N ALA A 57 -2.44 -23.61 13.68
CA ALA A 57 -2.10 -24.88 14.33
C ALA A 57 -1.13 -25.77 13.52
N PHE A 58 -0.99 -25.57 12.20
CA PHE A 58 -0.06 -26.35 11.37
C PHE A 58 1.18 -25.57 10.90
N ILE A 59 1.11 -24.24 10.79
CA ILE A 59 2.24 -23.41 10.35
C ILE A 59 3.56 -23.72 11.07
N PRO A 60 3.62 -23.91 12.41
CA PRO A 60 4.87 -24.21 13.11
C PRO A 60 5.56 -25.52 12.69
N LYS A 61 4.88 -26.39 11.94
CA LYS A 61 5.44 -27.64 11.40
C LYS A 61 6.07 -27.45 10.02
N ILE A 62 5.90 -26.28 9.41
CA ILE A 62 6.38 -25.94 8.08
C ILE A 62 7.52 -24.92 8.26
N PRO A 63 8.78 -25.34 8.08
CA PRO A 63 9.92 -24.43 8.21
C PRO A 63 9.79 -23.25 7.24
N MET A 64 10.16 -22.05 7.72
CA MET A 64 10.23 -20.83 6.90
C MET A 64 8.90 -20.44 6.23
N PHE A 65 7.75 -20.95 6.69
CA PHE A 65 6.45 -20.69 6.05
C PHE A 65 6.21 -19.21 5.78
N TRP A 66 6.31 -18.37 6.81
CA TRP A 66 6.06 -16.94 6.64
C TRP A 66 7.15 -16.24 5.83
N ALA A 67 8.42 -16.62 6.00
CA ALA A 67 9.49 -16.04 5.19
C ALA A 67 9.26 -16.26 3.69
N LEU A 68 8.93 -17.48 3.28
CA LEU A 68 8.60 -17.80 1.89
C LEU A 68 7.31 -17.10 1.40
N VAL A 69 6.35 -16.88 2.30
CA VAL A 69 5.15 -16.07 1.98
C VAL A 69 5.53 -14.61 1.72
N PHE A 70 6.45 -14.05 2.51
CA PHE A 70 6.91 -12.68 2.35
C PHE A 70 7.81 -12.49 1.11
N ASP A 71 8.57 -13.52 0.72
CA ASP A 71 9.38 -13.47 -0.52
C ASP A 71 8.51 -13.44 -1.79
N GLU A 72 7.31 -14.02 -1.75
CA GLU A 72 6.32 -13.97 -2.84
C GLU A 72 5.27 -12.87 -2.63
N ALA A 73 5.51 -11.92 -1.72
CA ALA A 73 4.52 -10.90 -1.39
C ALA A 73 4.18 -10.01 -2.60
N PRO A 74 2.97 -9.44 -2.68
CA PRO A 74 2.62 -8.48 -3.72
C PRO A 74 3.59 -7.27 -3.76
N PRO A 75 3.71 -6.59 -4.91
CA PRO A 75 4.66 -5.47 -5.08
C PRO A 75 4.54 -4.37 -4.03
N GLU A 76 3.34 -4.10 -3.53
CA GLU A 76 3.08 -3.11 -2.47
C GLU A 76 3.87 -3.44 -1.19
N ILE A 77 4.08 -4.72 -0.90
CA ILE A 77 4.86 -5.20 0.24
C ILE A 77 6.32 -5.43 -0.18
N GLU A 78 6.54 -6.15 -1.28
CA GLU A 78 7.89 -6.55 -1.76
C GLU A 78 8.82 -5.34 -1.93
N ASN A 79 8.32 -4.23 -2.49
CA ASN A 79 9.11 -3.02 -2.71
C ASN A 79 9.60 -2.37 -1.40
N ASN A 80 9.07 -2.79 -0.25
CA ASN A 80 9.45 -2.32 1.08
C ASN A 80 10.25 -3.36 1.87
N ILE A 81 10.60 -4.49 1.27
CA ILE A 81 11.42 -5.53 1.88
C ILE A 81 12.81 -5.48 1.24
N GLN A 82 13.83 -5.14 2.03
CA GLN A 82 15.22 -5.19 1.57
C GLN A 82 15.75 -6.62 1.65
N PRO A 83 16.82 -6.97 0.91
CA PRO A 83 17.46 -8.28 1.04
C PRO A 83 17.88 -8.63 2.49
N THR A 84 18.24 -7.61 3.28
CA THR A 84 18.54 -7.78 4.71
C THR A 84 17.30 -8.12 5.54
N ASP A 85 16.13 -7.60 5.17
CA ASP A 85 14.86 -7.91 5.82
C ASP A 85 14.40 -9.32 5.45
N SER A 86 14.45 -9.72 4.17
CA SER A 86 14.15 -11.10 3.74
C SER A 86 15.01 -12.11 4.47
N GLN A 87 16.33 -11.88 4.53
CA GLN A 87 17.24 -12.74 5.29
C GLN A 87 16.87 -12.76 6.79
N PHE A 88 16.51 -11.61 7.36
CA PHE A 88 16.07 -11.54 8.75
C PHE A 88 14.77 -12.32 8.98
N PHE A 89 13.81 -12.29 8.06
CA PHE A 89 12.59 -13.07 8.15
C PHE A 89 12.86 -14.57 8.02
N ALA A 90 13.66 -14.99 7.04
CA ALA A 90 14.06 -16.38 6.86
C ALA A 90 14.72 -16.96 8.12
N ASP A 91 15.55 -16.16 8.78
CA ASP A 91 16.19 -16.58 10.01
C ASP A 91 15.23 -16.51 11.19
N TYR A 92 14.58 -15.37 11.46
CA TYR A 92 14.04 -15.05 12.79
C TYR A 92 12.51 -14.97 12.89
N LEU A 93 11.76 -14.88 11.79
CA LEU A 93 10.29 -14.78 11.83
C LEU A 93 9.67 -16.15 12.14
N LEU A 94 8.90 -16.22 13.23
CA LEU A 94 8.20 -17.43 13.66
C LEU A 94 6.74 -17.43 13.21
N ASP A 95 6.06 -16.30 13.40
CA ASP A 95 4.63 -16.19 13.11
C ASP A 95 4.24 -14.77 12.69
N PHE A 96 3.21 -14.69 11.87
CA PHE A 96 2.54 -13.44 11.49
C PHE A 96 1.04 -13.62 11.68
N GLU A 97 0.43 -12.74 12.46
CA GLU A 97 -0.97 -12.83 12.85
C GLU A 97 -1.71 -11.52 12.63
N VAL A 98 -3.00 -11.65 12.35
CA VAL A 98 -3.91 -10.53 12.18
C VAL A 98 -5.12 -10.73 13.07
N ASP A 99 -5.46 -9.70 13.84
CA ASP A 99 -6.64 -9.65 14.69
C ASP A 99 -7.50 -8.42 14.33
N ARG A 100 -8.76 -8.63 13.96
CA ARG A 100 -9.74 -7.56 13.77
C ARG A 100 -10.47 -7.32 15.09
N PHE A 101 -9.82 -6.61 16.02
CA PHE A 101 -10.27 -6.42 17.41
C PHE A 101 -11.59 -5.63 17.54
N GLU A 102 -11.93 -4.80 16.54
CA GLU A 102 -13.20 -4.04 16.46
C GLU A 102 -14.20 -4.69 15.48
N LEU A 103 -14.10 -6.00 15.20
CA LEU A 103 -14.90 -6.71 14.18
C LEU A 103 -16.41 -6.39 14.18
N ASP A 104 -17.02 -6.26 15.36
CA ASP A 104 -18.47 -5.99 15.45
C ASP A 104 -18.81 -4.52 15.19
N THR A 105 -17.93 -3.58 15.52
CA THR A 105 -18.18 -2.13 15.40
C THR A 105 -17.57 -1.54 14.13
N GLU A 106 -16.30 -1.80 13.89
CA GLU A 106 -15.53 -1.32 12.75
C GLU A 106 -14.58 -2.43 12.26
N PRO A 107 -15.04 -3.31 11.35
CA PRO A 107 -14.29 -4.47 10.92
C PRO A 107 -13.04 -4.09 10.11
N ARG A 108 -12.90 -2.85 9.61
CA ARG A 108 -11.69 -2.40 8.90
C ARG A 108 -10.53 -2.09 9.85
N SER A 109 -10.79 -1.92 11.15
CA SER A 109 -9.74 -1.83 12.17
C SER A 109 -9.11 -3.21 12.43
N PHE A 110 -7.79 -3.25 12.49
CA PHE A 110 -7.05 -4.49 12.72
C PHE A 110 -5.74 -4.24 13.46
N LYS A 111 -5.19 -5.31 14.02
CA LYS A 111 -3.86 -5.36 14.61
C LYS A 111 -3.05 -6.43 13.89
N ILE A 112 -1.83 -6.09 13.52
CA ILE A 112 -0.85 -7.03 12.99
C ILE A 112 0.17 -7.35 14.07
N SER A 113 0.56 -8.62 14.19
CA SER A 113 1.51 -9.09 15.20
C SER A 113 2.55 -10.00 14.54
N PHE A 114 3.83 -9.65 14.70
CA PHE A 114 4.96 -10.44 14.23
C PHE A 114 5.65 -11.09 15.42
N GLU A 115 5.71 -12.42 15.47
CA GLU A 115 6.46 -13.17 16.49
C GLU A 115 7.83 -13.57 15.94
N PHE A 116 8.88 -13.27 16.69
CA PHE A 116 10.27 -13.56 16.34
C PHE A 116 10.93 -14.48 17.37
N LYS A 117 11.91 -15.26 16.91
CA LYS A 117 12.87 -15.92 17.80
C LYS A 117 13.86 -14.88 18.37
N GLU A 118 14.61 -15.27 19.40
CA GLU A 118 15.72 -14.45 19.88
C GLU A 118 16.67 -14.14 18.71
N ASN A 119 16.93 -12.85 18.49
CA ASN A 119 17.62 -12.36 17.30
C ASN A 119 18.68 -11.30 17.67
N PRO A 120 19.66 -11.01 16.80
CA PRO A 120 20.73 -10.06 17.10
C PRO A 120 20.32 -8.59 16.93
N HIS A 121 19.10 -8.28 16.49
CA HIS A 121 18.68 -6.93 16.13
C HIS A 121 17.91 -6.19 17.22
N PHE A 122 16.95 -6.84 17.87
CA PHE A 122 16.12 -6.24 18.91
C PHE A 122 15.79 -7.25 20.03
N GLU A 123 15.22 -6.76 21.12
CA GLU A 123 14.84 -7.57 22.29
C GLU A 123 13.40 -8.09 22.23
N ASP A 124 12.55 -7.45 21.44
CA ASP A 124 11.12 -7.75 21.34
C ASP A 124 10.89 -9.14 20.73
N ARG A 125 10.14 -9.98 21.46
CA ARG A 125 9.67 -11.26 20.91
C ARG A 125 8.48 -11.07 19.97
N ILE A 126 7.62 -10.11 20.28
CA ILE A 126 6.43 -9.79 19.49
C ILE A 126 6.44 -8.29 19.24
N ILE A 127 6.34 -7.90 17.97
CA ILE A 127 6.10 -6.50 17.58
C ILE A 127 4.67 -6.43 17.05
N GLU A 128 3.83 -5.61 17.67
CA GLU A 128 2.44 -5.41 17.29
C GLU A 128 2.21 -3.99 16.80
N LYS A 129 1.40 -3.83 15.75
CA LYS A 129 0.94 -2.52 15.27
C LYS A 129 -0.57 -2.54 15.06
N THR A 130 -1.23 -1.52 15.60
CA THR A 130 -2.69 -1.38 15.52
C THR A 130 -3.05 -0.32 14.51
N PHE A 131 -4.04 -0.61 13.66
CA PHE A 131 -4.60 0.26 12.66
C PHE A 131 -6.09 0.42 12.96
N TRP A 132 -6.53 1.65 13.14
CA TRP A 132 -7.92 1.99 13.37
C TRP A 132 -8.49 2.66 12.13
N TRP A 133 -9.63 2.19 11.67
CA TRP A 133 -10.39 2.93 10.67
C TRP A 133 -11.14 4.08 11.37
N ARG A 134 -10.95 5.31 10.90
CA ARG A 134 -11.48 6.52 11.55
C ARG A 134 -12.16 7.45 10.55
N HIS A 135 -13.13 8.21 11.07
CA HIS A 135 -13.87 9.26 10.37
C HIS A 135 -13.50 10.63 10.98
N ALA A 136 -12.96 11.52 10.17
CA ALA A 136 -12.62 12.88 10.56
C ALA A 136 -13.79 13.85 10.35
N GLN A 137 -13.82 14.95 11.09
CA GLN A 137 -14.94 15.92 11.02
C GLN A 137 -15.10 16.58 9.64
N GLU A 138 -14.01 16.72 8.89
CA GLU A 138 -13.90 17.23 7.53
C GLU A 138 -14.33 16.22 6.44
N GLY A 139 -14.68 14.98 6.84
CA GLY A 139 -15.16 13.94 5.94
C GLY A 139 -14.08 13.00 5.38
N TRP A 140 -12.81 13.17 5.77
CA TRP A 140 -11.79 12.16 5.51
C TRP A 140 -12.07 10.88 6.29
N THR A 141 -11.85 9.73 5.65
CA THR A 141 -11.92 8.43 6.30
C THR A 141 -10.75 7.57 5.87
N GLY A 142 -10.13 6.86 6.81
CA GLY A 142 -9.01 5.98 6.50
C GLY A 142 -8.39 5.36 7.73
N HIS A 143 -7.28 4.64 7.54
CA HIS A 143 -6.52 4.07 8.64
C HIS A 143 -5.64 5.12 9.30
N VAL A 144 -5.72 5.16 10.63
CA VAL A 144 -4.72 5.81 11.48
C VAL A 144 -4.05 4.77 12.36
N SER A 145 -2.84 5.05 12.80
CA SER A 145 -2.03 4.21 13.66
C SER A 145 -1.20 5.08 14.59
N GLU A 146 -0.44 4.42 15.45
CA GLU A 146 0.56 5.04 16.32
C GLU A 146 1.93 4.41 16.00
N PRO A 147 3.03 5.16 16.12
CA PRO A 147 4.35 4.59 15.91
C PRO A 147 4.68 3.60 17.03
N VAL A 148 5.33 2.51 16.67
CA VAL A 148 5.67 1.41 17.60
C VAL A 148 7.15 1.50 17.95
N THR A 149 7.45 1.48 19.24
CA THR A 149 8.82 1.36 19.72
C THR A 149 9.34 -0.05 19.49
N ILE A 150 10.49 -0.16 18.83
CA ILE A 150 11.25 -1.41 18.69
C ILE A 150 12.50 -1.26 19.55
N THR A 151 12.74 -2.22 20.43
CA THR A 151 13.86 -2.22 21.38
C THR A 151 15.15 -2.68 20.68
N TRP A 152 15.66 -1.84 19.78
CA TRP A 152 16.85 -2.13 19.00
C TRP A 152 18.10 -2.30 19.89
N LYS A 153 18.87 -3.34 19.60
CA LYS A 153 20.21 -3.55 20.17
C LYS A 153 21.18 -2.53 19.56
N THR A 154 22.21 -2.19 20.33
CA THR A 154 23.17 -1.13 19.95
C THR A 154 23.76 -1.36 18.56
N GLY A 155 23.52 -0.42 17.64
CA GLY A 155 24.05 -0.45 16.27
C GLY A 155 23.40 -1.50 15.35
N LYS A 156 22.21 -1.99 15.70
CA LYS A 156 21.49 -3.04 14.96
C LYS A 156 20.13 -2.61 14.40
N ASP A 157 19.83 -1.33 14.52
CA ASP A 157 18.61 -0.74 13.97
C ASP A 157 18.62 -0.74 12.44
N LEU A 158 17.73 -1.56 11.87
CA LEU A 158 17.55 -1.68 10.41
C LEU A 158 16.90 -0.43 9.79
N THR A 159 16.20 0.36 10.59
CA THR A 159 15.57 1.63 10.21
C THR A 159 16.48 2.84 10.40
N ARG A 160 17.73 2.65 10.85
CA ARG A 160 18.73 3.73 11.03
C ARG A 160 18.25 4.87 11.94
N GLY A 161 17.45 4.53 12.95
CA GLY A 161 16.89 5.44 13.95
C GLY A 161 15.62 6.15 13.52
N LEU A 162 14.98 5.75 12.42
CA LEU A 162 13.70 6.34 11.99
C LEU A 162 12.58 5.99 12.98
N THR A 163 12.51 4.74 13.43
CA THR A 163 11.51 4.30 14.43
C THR A 163 11.60 5.10 15.74
N ASP A 164 12.78 5.18 16.34
CA ASP A 164 13.00 5.97 17.55
C ASP A 164 12.71 7.47 17.36
N ALA A 165 13.11 8.04 16.22
CA ALA A 165 12.87 9.45 15.92
C ALA A 165 11.37 9.76 15.73
N THR A 166 10.63 8.89 15.05
CA THR A 166 9.16 9.03 14.92
C THR A 166 8.46 8.90 16.26
N VAL A 167 8.86 7.94 17.12
CA VAL A 167 8.31 7.81 18.48
C VAL A 167 8.59 9.07 19.30
N ALA A 168 9.78 9.67 19.18
CA ALA A 168 10.12 10.91 19.87
C ALA A 168 9.27 12.10 19.40
N LEU A 169 9.08 12.25 18.08
CA LEU A 169 8.20 13.28 17.51
C LEU A 169 6.76 13.09 17.98
N TRP A 170 6.23 11.86 17.87
CA TRP A 170 4.89 11.49 18.33
C TRP A 170 4.66 11.80 19.80
N THR A 171 5.61 11.42 20.67
CA THR A 171 5.50 11.67 22.11
C THR A 171 5.39 13.16 22.41
N ARG A 172 6.23 13.99 21.77
CA ARG A 172 6.18 15.45 21.92
C ARG A 172 4.88 16.03 21.35
N TRP A 173 4.40 15.53 20.21
CA TRP A 173 3.14 15.93 19.59
C TRP A 173 1.93 15.61 20.49
N LYS A 174 1.91 14.45 21.16
CA LYS A 174 0.84 14.05 22.08
C LYS A 174 0.71 14.94 23.32
N GLU A 175 1.73 15.72 23.67
CA GLU A 175 1.67 16.70 24.77
C GLU A 175 0.94 17.99 24.38
N MET A 176 0.71 18.22 23.08
CA MET A 176 0.01 19.40 22.58
C MET A 176 -1.50 19.28 22.85
N ASP A 177 -2.22 20.41 22.84
CA ASP A 177 -3.68 20.38 22.94
C ASP A 177 -4.34 19.79 21.69
N GLY A 178 -5.62 19.42 21.80
CA GLY A 178 -6.33 18.75 20.71
C GLY A 178 -6.45 19.61 19.44
N GLU A 179 -6.54 20.93 19.57
CA GLU A 179 -6.62 21.84 18.42
C GLU A 179 -5.30 21.85 17.65
N ALA A 180 -4.17 21.92 18.37
CA ALA A 180 -2.85 21.79 17.78
C ALA A 180 -2.66 20.40 17.12
N GLN A 181 -3.10 19.32 17.77
CA GLN A 181 -3.01 17.98 17.19
C GLN A 181 -3.74 17.89 15.83
N ARG A 182 -4.86 18.58 15.65
CA ARG A 182 -5.61 18.61 14.37
C ARG A 182 -4.84 19.27 13.22
N LEU A 183 -3.78 20.02 13.48
CA LEU A 183 -2.94 20.64 12.46
C LEU A 183 -1.75 19.76 12.01
N GLY A 184 -1.69 18.51 12.48
CA GLY A 184 -0.64 17.55 12.10
C GLY A 184 0.71 17.81 12.79
N PHE A 185 1.78 17.23 12.24
CA PHE A 185 3.15 17.43 12.72
C PHE A 185 3.80 18.71 12.19
N SER A 186 3.31 19.26 11.07
CA SER A 186 3.88 20.45 10.42
C SER A 186 4.00 21.66 11.36
N ILE A 187 3.11 21.80 12.35
CA ILE A 187 3.19 22.84 13.39
C ILE A 187 4.41 22.73 14.31
N MET A 188 5.11 21.60 14.25
CA MET A 188 6.30 21.31 15.03
C MET A 188 7.58 21.55 14.23
N GLU A 189 7.54 22.26 13.10
CA GLU A 189 8.70 22.41 12.20
C GLU A 189 9.98 22.95 12.89
N GLU A 190 9.83 23.76 13.93
CA GLU A 190 10.92 24.33 14.71
C GLU A 190 11.37 23.43 15.89
N GLU A 191 10.61 22.39 16.21
CA GLU A 191 10.91 21.47 17.30
C GLU A 191 12.12 20.59 16.95
N LYS A 192 12.90 20.27 17.98
CA LYS A 192 14.09 19.45 17.82
C LYS A 192 13.76 18.06 17.27
N THR A 193 12.69 17.43 17.74
CA THR A 193 12.28 16.08 17.30
C THR A 193 11.86 16.06 15.84
N TYR A 194 11.18 17.11 15.36
CA TYR A 194 10.79 17.25 13.96
C TYR A 194 12.02 17.42 13.06
N THR A 195 12.89 18.37 13.40
CA THR A 195 14.10 18.65 12.61
C THR A 195 15.06 17.46 12.57
N GLU A 196 15.17 16.68 13.65
CA GLU A 196 15.95 15.45 13.70
C GLU A 196 15.39 14.36 12.78
N LEU A 197 14.08 14.12 12.79
CA LEU A 197 13.44 13.13 11.92
C LEU A 197 13.51 13.55 10.45
N LYS A 198 13.18 14.81 10.14
CA LYS A 198 13.27 15.36 8.79
C LYS A 198 14.69 15.19 8.23
N LYS A 199 15.71 15.56 9.00
CA LYS A 199 17.10 15.39 8.59
C LYS A 199 17.46 13.92 8.36
N LYS A 200 17.02 13.01 9.22
CA LYS A 200 17.24 11.56 9.03
C LYS A 200 16.62 11.06 7.73
N LEU A 201 15.45 11.56 7.36
CA LEU A 201 14.79 11.22 6.10
C LEU A 201 15.52 11.81 4.89
N GLU A 202 15.95 13.08 4.97
CA GLU A 202 16.76 13.73 3.92
C GLU A 202 18.12 13.04 3.70
N ASP A 203 18.73 12.53 4.77
CA ASP A 203 19.99 11.77 4.72
C ASP A 203 19.78 10.29 4.31
N SER A 204 18.53 9.80 4.30
CA SER A 204 18.20 8.41 3.95
C SER A 204 17.85 8.27 2.47
N ASP A 205 18.36 7.22 1.84
CA ASP A 205 17.90 6.84 0.50
C ASP A 205 16.57 6.07 0.66
N PHE A 206 15.49 6.62 0.10
CA PHE A 206 14.15 6.03 0.16
C PHE A 206 14.10 4.61 -0.41
N SER A 207 14.98 4.28 -1.36
CA SER A 207 15.08 2.94 -1.95
C SER A 207 15.63 1.88 -0.98
N MET A 208 16.20 2.32 0.15
CA MET A 208 16.86 1.48 1.15
C MET A 208 16.05 1.40 2.47
N HIS A 209 14.78 1.78 2.45
CA HIS A 209 13.94 1.65 3.64
C HIS A 209 13.68 0.18 3.93
N SER A 210 14.00 -0.19 5.17
CA SER A 210 13.70 -1.51 5.71
C SER A 210 12.21 -1.68 5.94
N PHE A 211 11.69 -2.89 5.85
CA PHE A 211 10.29 -3.23 6.18
C PHE A 211 9.85 -2.67 7.54
N PHE A 212 10.78 -2.61 8.50
CA PHE A 212 10.50 -2.11 9.85
C PHE A 212 10.13 -0.62 9.89
N THR A 213 10.27 0.15 8.80
CA THR A 213 9.71 1.51 8.71
C THR A 213 8.18 1.51 8.73
N LEU A 214 7.50 0.40 8.41
CA LEU A 214 6.05 0.29 8.59
C LEU A 214 5.62 0.66 10.02
N PHE A 215 6.48 0.36 11.02
CA PHE A 215 6.21 0.67 12.41
C PHE A 215 6.22 2.17 12.74
N THR A 216 6.68 3.03 11.84
CA THR A 216 6.59 4.50 11.97
C THR A 216 5.25 5.08 11.50
N PHE A 217 4.45 4.33 10.73
CA PHE A 217 3.25 4.87 10.10
C PHE A 217 2.25 5.42 11.14
N VAL A 218 1.63 6.56 10.83
CA VAL A 218 0.63 7.23 11.68
C VAL A 218 -0.66 7.49 10.91
N SER A 219 -0.61 8.17 9.77
CA SER A 219 -1.76 8.45 8.90
C SER A 219 -1.23 8.96 7.55
N THR A 220 -2.01 8.79 6.49
CA THR A 220 -1.80 9.47 5.19
C THR A 220 -2.36 10.87 5.16
N HIS A 221 -3.22 11.18 6.13
CA HIS A 221 -3.72 12.52 6.40
C HIS A 221 -3.15 12.96 7.77
N ARG A 222 -3.93 13.67 8.59
CA ARG A 222 -3.63 13.82 10.01
C ARG A 222 -4.09 12.61 10.81
N TRP A 223 -3.62 12.50 12.04
CA TRP A 223 -4.17 11.54 13.00
C TRP A 223 -5.58 11.97 13.47
N VAL A 224 -6.47 11.00 13.62
CA VAL A 224 -7.86 11.19 14.04
C VAL A 224 -8.10 10.37 15.30
N SER A 225 -8.59 11.03 16.35
CA SER A 225 -8.81 10.36 17.64
C SER A 225 -10.05 9.45 17.63
N ALA A 226 -10.13 8.54 18.59
CA ALA A 226 -11.35 7.74 18.79
C ALA A 226 -12.56 8.61 19.16
N GLU A 227 -12.33 9.69 19.92
CA GLU A 227 -13.36 10.65 20.34
C GLU A 227 -13.92 11.41 19.13
N GLU A 228 -13.03 11.94 18.28
CA GLU A 228 -13.43 12.63 17.05
C GLU A 228 -14.20 11.71 16.09
N ASN A 229 -13.76 10.46 15.97
CA ASN A 229 -14.45 9.45 15.19
C ASN A 229 -15.86 9.17 15.73
N GLU A 230 -16.02 9.00 17.04
CA GLU A 230 -17.33 8.78 17.65
C GLU A 230 -18.25 9.99 17.46
N GLU A 231 -17.73 11.20 17.63
CA GLU A 231 -18.47 12.44 17.37
C GLU A 231 -18.95 12.54 15.92
N THR A 232 -18.06 12.24 14.97
CA THR A 232 -18.35 12.27 13.53
C THR A 232 -19.41 11.24 13.16
N LEU A 233 -19.26 9.99 13.60
CA LEU A 233 -20.24 8.93 13.34
C LEU A 233 -21.61 9.24 13.95
N ASN A 234 -21.66 9.75 15.18
CA ASN A 234 -22.90 10.13 15.83
C ASN A 234 -23.60 11.28 15.11
N ARG A 235 -22.83 12.30 14.69
CA ARG A 235 -23.35 13.42 13.90
C ARG A 235 -23.91 12.96 12.56
N ASP A 236 -23.15 12.18 11.79
CA ASP A 236 -23.57 11.67 10.47
C ASP A 236 -24.85 10.81 10.57
N LYS A 237 -24.96 10.03 11.64
CA LYS A 237 -26.17 9.27 11.95
C LYS A 237 -27.35 10.19 12.24
N MET A 238 -27.18 11.22 13.08
CA MET A 238 -28.23 12.18 13.41
C MET A 238 -28.67 12.96 12.15
N ASP A 239 -27.75 13.35 11.29
CA ASP A 239 -28.03 14.07 10.05
C ASP A 239 -28.82 13.19 9.06
N ARG A 240 -28.49 11.90 8.98
CA ARG A 240 -29.27 10.93 8.19
C ARG A 240 -30.68 10.75 8.73
N GLU A 241 -30.84 10.58 10.05
CA GLU A 241 -32.16 10.46 10.69
C GLU A 241 -32.99 11.75 10.51
N ALA A 242 -32.36 12.92 10.54
CA ALA A 242 -33.01 14.20 10.24
C ALA A 242 -33.51 14.25 8.79
N ARG A 243 -32.66 13.92 7.80
CA ARG A 243 -33.05 13.87 6.38
C ARG A 243 -34.20 12.89 6.12
N GLN A 244 -34.09 11.67 6.64
CA GLN A 244 -35.14 10.65 6.50
C GLN A 244 -36.48 11.05 7.14
N SER A 245 -36.44 11.89 8.18
CA SER A 245 -37.66 12.42 8.83
C SER A 245 -38.15 13.75 8.25
N GLY A 246 -37.53 14.24 7.17
CA GLY A 246 -37.87 15.52 6.52
C GLY A 246 -37.52 16.75 7.35
N LYS A 247 -36.59 16.62 8.31
CA LYS A 247 -36.05 17.73 9.10
C LYS A 247 -34.85 18.35 8.41
N GLU A 248 -34.69 19.65 8.60
CA GLU A 248 -33.53 20.40 8.12
C GLU A 248 -32.25 19.94 8.85
N VAL A 249 -31.21 19.68 8.07
CA VAL A 249 -29.86 19.42 8.59
C VAL A 249 -29.10 20.73 8.65
N PRO A 250 -28.41 21.05 9.76
CA PRO A 250 -27.60 22.26 9.84
C PRO A 250 -26.55 22.31 8.73
N ASP A 251 -26.43 23.45 8.06
CA ASP A 251 -25.36 23.68 7.10
C ASP A 251 -23.99 23.51 7.77
N ARG A 252 -23.14 22.67 7.17
CA ARG A 252 -21.77 22.49 7.62
C ARG A 252 -20.97 23.74 7.26
N LYS A 253 -20.29 24.32 8.25
CA LYS A 253 -19.14 25.15 7.93
C LYS A 253 -18.09 24.21 7.39
N GLU A 254 -17.69 24.40 6.14
CA GLU A 254 -16.42 23.86 5.64
C GLU A 254 -15.34 24.40 6.58
N GLU A 255 -14.87 23.57 7.51
CA GLU A 255 -13.58 23.81 8.13
C GLU A 255 -12.61 23.76 6.96
N ALA A 256 -11.97 24.89 6.66
CA ALA A 256 -11.01 24.93 5.59
C ALA A 256 -9.99 23.84 5.87
N ASP A 257 -9.84 22.90 4.93
CA ASP A 257 -8.74 21.95 4.92
C ASP A 257 -7.45 22.79 4.98
N ALA A 258 -6.95 23.04 6.18
CA ALA A 258 -5.59 23.50 6.32
C ALA A 258 -4.78 22.44 5.59
N ALA A 259 -4.00 22.85 4.58
CA ALA A 259 -3.16 21.92 3.85
C ALA A 259 -2.09 21.41 4.83
N ILE A 260 -2.42 20.33 5.56
CA ILE A 260 -1.52 19.65 6.48
C ILE A 260 -0.50 18.95 5.61
N ASP A 261 0.74 19.40 5.70
CA ASP A 261 1.86 18.84 4.95
C ASP A 261 2.87 18.23 5.92
N ASP A 262 2.58 17.00 6.33
CA ASP A 262 3.46 16.21 7.20
C ASP A 262 4.49 15.41 6.39
N THR A 263 4.51 15.54 5.05
CA THR A 263 5.29 14.69 4.15
C THR A 263 6.79 14.67 4.47
N HIS A 264 7.32 15.75 5.03
CA HIS A 264 8.72 15.88 5.44
C HIS A 264 9.13 15.01 6.63
N VAL A 265 8.16 14.43 7.36
CA VAL A 265 8.40 13.58 8.54
C VAL A 265 7.73 12.21 8.45
N LEU A 266 7.23 11.83 7.27
CA LEU A 266 6.68 10.50 7.03
C LEU A 266 7.76 9.53 6.52
N ALA A 267 8.19 8.61 7.39
CA ALA A 267 9.16 7.57 7.02
C ALA A 267 8.52 6.38 6.25
N CYS A 268 7.20 6.24 6.32
CA CYS A 268 6.44 5.24 5.58
C CYS A 268 5.11 5.85 5.15
N PRO A 269 5.09 6.73 4.12
CA PRO A 269 3.87 7.41 3.70
C PRO A 269 2.81 6.47 3.13
N GLN A 270 3.20 5.33 2.56
CA GLN A 270 2.33 4.28 2.02
C GLN A 270 1.93 3.21 3.06
N GLY A 271 2.05 3.51 4.36
CA GLY A 271 1.91 2.50 5.40
C GLY A 271 0.50 1.90 5.56
N ASP A 272 -0.55 2.63 5.17
CA ASP A 272 -1.94 2.14 5.11
C ASP A 272 -2.13 1.14 3.97
N ASP A 273 -1.60 1.43 2.78
CA ASP A 273 -1.64 0.51 1.64
C ASP A 273 -0.90 -0.80 1.97
N ILE A 274 0.32 -0.70 2.51
CA ILE A 274 1.10 -1.88 2.94
C ILE A 274 0.30 -2.68 3.97
N ALA A 275 -0.27 -2.03 4.99
CA ALA A 275 -1.02 -2.70 6.04
C ALA A 275 -2.30 -3.37 5.52
N THR A 276 -2.98 -2.73 4.57
CA THR A 276 -4.18 -3.28 3.93
C THR A 276 -3.84 -4.51 3.12
N VAL A 277 -2.81 -4.46 2.26
CA VAL A 277 -2.36 -5.62 1.47
C VAL A 277 -1.84 -6.75 2.37
N LEU A 278 -1.13 -6.42 3.47
CA LEU A 278 -0.70 -7.41 4.46
C LEU A 278 -1.87 -8.22 5.03
N VAL A 279 -2.99 -7.56 5.31
CA VAL A 279 -4.14 -8.19 5.96
C VAL A 279 -5.07 -8.88 4.96
N GLU A 280 -5.43 -8.18 3.89
CA GLU A 280 -6.50 -8.58 2.98
C GLU A 280 -6.02 -9.51 1.88
N GLU A 281 -4.74 -9.43 1.53
CA GLU A 281 -4.15 -10.22 0.47
C GLU A 281 -3.14 -11.23 1.03
N LEU A 282 -2.03 -10.78 1.64
CA LEU A 282 -0.95 -11.66 2.07
C LEU A 282 -1.41 -12.61 3.18
N TYR A 283 -1.94 -12.08 4.29
CA TYR A 283 -2.38 -12.89 5.42
C TYR A 283 -3.56 -13.77 5.05
N ALA A 284 -4.57 -13.25 4.34
CA ALA A 284 -5.74 -14.04 3.95
C ALA A 284 -5.36 -15.19 3.02
N ASN A 285 -4.42 -14.97 2.09
CA ASN A 285 -4.02 -15.93 1.06
C ASN A 285 -2.64 -16.55 1.29
N ALA A 286 -2.11 -16.56 2.51
CA ALA A 286 -0.73 -17.01 2.81
C ALA A 286 -0.37 -18.38 2.21
N ILE A 287 -1.30 -19.35 2.18
CA ILE A 287 -1.06 -20.68 1.59
C ILE A 287 -0.81 -20.59 0.07
N LYS A 288 -1.49 -19.66 -0.62
CA LYS A 288 -1.30 -19.42 -2.06
C LYS A 288 0.12 -18.93 -2.33
N TYR A 289 0.59 -17.91 -1.59
CA TYR A 289 1.95 -17.39 -1.72
C TYR A 289 3.01 -18.42 -1.37
N PHE A 290 2.81 -19.16 -0.27
CA PHE A 290 3.71 -20.27 0.08
C PHE A 290 3.81 -21.34 -1.02
N THR A 291 2.69 -21.65 -1.68
CA THR A 291 2.67 -22.63 -2.79
C THR A 291 3.41 -22.06 -4.01
N ALA A 292 3.18 -20.79 -4.33
CA ALA A 292 3.88 -20.10 -5.43
C ALA A 292 5.40 -20.12 -5.26
N ALA A 293 5.90 -19.89 -4.03
CA ALA A 293 7.33 -19.93 -3.73
C ALA A 293 7.97 -21.28 -4.11
N HIS A 294 7.26 -22.39 -3.87
CA HIS A 294 7.74 -23.74 -4.20
C HIS A 294 7.65 -24.05 -5.69
N GLU A 295 6.65 -23.51 -6.38
CA GLU A 295 6.51 -23.65 -7.83
C GLU A 295 7.62 -22.89 -8.56
N HIS A 296 7.95 -21.69 -8.10
CA HIS A 296 9.05 -20.89 -8.64
C HIS A 296 10.41 -21.57 -8.42
N ASP A 297 10.66 -22.10 -7.22
CA ASP A 297 11.88 -22.88 -6.92
C ASP A 297 11.98 -24.16 -7.78
N SER A 298 10.87 -24.88 -7.97
CA SER A 298 10.86 -26.08 -8.80
C SER A 298 11.09 -25.76 -10.29
N ALA A 299 10.49 -24.67 -10.78
CA ALA A 299 10.67 -24.24 -12.16
C ALA A 299 12.12 -23.82 -12.42
N THR A 300 12.69 -22.98 -11.53
CA THR A 300 14.09 -22.53 -11.66
C THR A 300 15.10 -23.67 -11.53
N GLN A 301 14.85 -24.68 -10.68
CA GLN A 301 15.68 -25.89 -10.65
C GLN A 301 15.59 -26.66 -11.98
N SER A 302 14.40 -26.84 -12.53
CA SER A 302 14.24 -27.52 -13.82
C SER A 302 14.87 -26.77 -14.99
N GLU A 303 14.87 -25.43 -14.96
CA GLU A 303 15.54 -24.59 -15.95
C GLU A 303 17.07 -24.75 -15.85
N ARG A 304 17.64 -24.75 -14.64
CA ARG A 304 19.07 -24.99 -14.45
C ARG A 304 19.50 -26.39 -14.89
N ASP A 305 18.72 -27.41 -14.55
CA ASP A 305 18.99 -28.79 -14.98
C ASP A 305 18.95 -28.89 -16.52
N PHE A 306 18.03 -28.18 -17.18
CA PHE A 306 17.94 -28.12 -18.64
C PHE A 306 19.10 -27.34 -19.29
N GLU A 307 19.54 -26.22 -18.69
CA GLU A 307 20.71 -25.47 -19.15
C GLU A 307 22.02 -26.26 -18.96
N GLU A 308 22.18 -27.01 -17.86
CA GLU A 308 23.33 -27.89 -17.65
C GLU A 308 23.34 -29.06 -18.64
N GLU A 309 22.19 -29.65 -18.97
CA GLU A 309 22.10 -30.73 -19.96
C GLU A 309 22.40 -30.25 -21.40
N LEU A 310 22.06 -29.00 -21.73
CA LEU A 310 22.43 -28.39 -23.02
C LEU A 310 23.86 -27.84 -23.07
N GLY A 311 24.47 -27.55 -21.91
CA GLY A 311 25.83 -27.05 -21.79
C GLY A 311 26.92 -28.09 -22.06
N ASP A 312 26.61 -29.39 -21.92
CA ASP A 312 27.52 -30.51 -22.14
C ASP A 312 27.50 -31.08 -23.58
N GLU A 313 26.63 -30.58 -24.49
CA GLU A 313 26.55 -31.05 -25.89
C GLU A 313 27.37 -30.23 -26.91
N PHE A 314 28.17 -29.24 -26.48
CA PHE A 314 28.95 -28.39 -27.40
C PHE A 314 30.47 -28.38 -27.19
N ASP A 315 31.04 -29.50 -26.73
CA ASP A 315 32.50 -29.71 -26.77
C ASP A 315 32.82 -31.01 -27.52
N SER A 316 32.74 -30.96 -28.85
CA SER A 316 33.37 -31.95 -29.73
C SER A 316 34.26 -31.26 -30.75
N ASP A 317 35.54 -31.19 -30.41
CA ASP A 317 36.72 -31.35 -31.26
C ASP A 317 36.65 -30.90 -32.73
N ASP A 318 37.41 -29.84 -33.05
CA ASP A 318 38.19 -29.81 -34.30
C ASP A 318 39.59 -29.24 -34.03
N GLU A 319 40.50 -30.09 -33.53
CA GLU A 319 41.92 -29.95 -33.80
C GLU A 319 42.30 -30.85 -34.99
N SER A 320 42.64 -30.26 -36.13
CA SER A 320 43.64 -30.82 -37.03
C SER A 320 44.48 -29.71 -37.65
N GLY A 321 45.79 -29.80 -37.43
CA GLY A 321 46.77 -28.77 -37.78
C GLY A 321 47.39 -28.91 -39.18
N ASN A 322 48.01 -27.79 -39.56
CA ASN A 322 49.39 -27.65 -40.05
C ASN A 322 49.60 -27.00 -41.44
N ASP A 323 50.47 -25.98 -41.43
CA ASP A 323 51.33 -25.35 -42.45
C ASP A 323 50.74 -24.69 -43.71
N ASP A 324 50.94 -23.36 -43.86
CA ASP A 324 52.03 -22.83 -44.71
C ASP A 324 52.17 -21.28 -44.69
N GLU A 325 53.41 -20.85 -44.90
CA GLU A 325 53.95 -19.48 -44.85
C GLU A 325 53.48 -18.53 -45.98
N ALA A 326 53.54 -17.22 -45.64
CA ALA A 326 53.94 -16.08 -46.48
C ALA A 326 52.89 -15.10 -47.08
N SER A 327 53.10 -13.84 -46.64
CA SER A 327 53.03 -12.57 -47.40
C SER A 327 51.73 -11.72 -47.34
N SER A 328 51.84 -10.58 -46.64
CA SER A 328 51.17 -9.29 -46.91
C SER A 328 51.25 -8.88 -48.41
N PRO A 329 50.42 -7.94 -48.96
CA PRO A 329 49.83 -6.75 -48.29
C PRO A 329 48.40 -6.31 -48.73
N ALA A 330 47.82 -5.33 -48.00
CA ALA A 330 46.64 -4.53 -48.40
C ALA A 330 46.89 -3.75 -49.72
N PRO A 331 45.90 -3.31 -50.57
CA PRO A 331 44.81 -2.39 -50.17
C PRO A 331 43.46 -2.38 -51.00
N ARG A 332 42.44 -1.73 -50.42
CA ARG A 332 41.32 -0.92 -51.00
C ARG A 332 40.71 -1.27 -52.39
N LYS A 333 39.37 -1.41 -52.45
CA LYS A 333 38.38 -0.49 -53.12
C LYS A 333 37.04 -1.18 -53.50
N ARG A 334 35.95 -0.58 -53.02
CA ARG A 334 34.69 -0.17 -53.70
C ARG A 334 34.13 -0.98 -54.88
N ALA A 335 32.82 -1.31 -54.80
CA ALA A 335 31.72 -0.87 -55.70
C ALA A 335 30.47 -1.74 -55.43
N LEU A 336 29.34 -1.14 -55.02
CA LEU A 336 28.09 -0.92 -55.81
C LEU A 336 27.31 -2.23 -56.03
N SER A 337 26.00 -2.34 -55.76
CA SER A 337 24.94 -1.41 -56.18
C SER A 337 23.61 -1.67 -55.46
N ASP A 338 22.87 -0.58 -55.23
CA ASP A 338 21.43 -0.33 -55.39
C ASP A 338 20.43 -1.34 -54.78
N GLY A 339 19.39 -0.96 -54.04
CA GLY A 339 18.80 0.36 -53.81
C GLY A 339 17.28 0.17 -53.67
N ASP A 340 16.68 0.75 -52.62
CA ASP A 340 15.47 1.56 -52.80
C ASP A 340 15.34 2.54 -51.62
N GLU A 341 15.39 3.82 -51.96
CA GLU A 341 15.05 4.95 -51.12
C GLU A 341 13.52 5.02 -50.98
N LEU A 342 13.05 5.53 -49.85
CA LEU A 342 12.28 6.79 -49.84
C LEU A 342 12.20 7.30 -48.40
N SER A 343 13.07 8.27 -48.12
CA SER A 343 13.20 9.03 -46.89
C SER A 343 12.34 10.30 -46.93
N GLU A 344 11.65 10.55 -45.80
CA GLU A 344 11.65 11.84 -45.06
C GLU A 344 11.01 13.09 -45.70
N PRO A 345 10.87 14.27 -45.01
CA PRO A 345 11.29 14.63 -43.64
C PRO A 345 10.26 15.42 -42.78
N THR A 346 10.54 15.46 -41.47
CA THR A 346 10.08 16.48 -40.51
C THR A 346 10.81 17.81 -40.69
N PRO A 347 10.19 18.98 -40.42
CA PRO A 347 10.92 20.22 -40.18
C PRO A 347 10.94 20.61 -38.70
N LYS A 348 12.14 20.92 -38.20
CA LYS A 348 12.34 21.80 -37.03
C LYS A 348 12.10 23.25 -37.46
N SER A 349 11.49 24.06 -36.61
CA SER A 349 11.61 25.52 -36.69
C SER A 349 11.70 26.15 -35.30
N SER A 350 12.61 27.10 -35.20
CA SER A 350 12.97 27.88 -34.03
C SER A 350 12.53 29.34 -34.18
N ARG A 351 12.18 29.95 -33.04
CA ARG A 351 12.38 31.36 -32.65
C ARG A 351 11.41 32.46 -33.12
N LYS A 352 10.86 33.12 -32.08
CA LYS A 352 10.64 34.57 -31.86
C LYS A 352 9.63 35.31 -32.75
N LYS A 353 8.55 35.75 -32.11
CA LYS A 353 8.31 37.17 -31.86
C LYS A 353 7.79 37.37 -30.45
#